data_AF-A0A2P6PLM8-F1
#
_entry.id   AF-A0A2P6PLM8-F1
#
_cell.length_a   1.000
_cell.length_b   1.000
_cell.length_c   1.000
_cell.angle_alpha   90.00
_cell.angle_beta   90.00
_cell.angle_gamma   90.00
#
_symmetry.space_group_name_H-M   'P 1'
#
loop_
_entity.id
_entity.type
_entity.pdbx_description
1 polymer ?
#
loop_
_entity_poly.entity_id
_entity_poly.type
_entity_poly.pdbx_seq_one_letter_code
_entity_poly.pdbx_strand_id
1 'polypeptide(L)'
;MIAEVKKSCNELCSLAISLDHLKDAEFPPLLDLCMELDASEVEAVDIRNESLHVLNGKYALLLMRAINQKLRVVDLQDLALGKDFLRDLSQRGLTCQVLNLRSSHFRKLNMMGEFMRIPTLNLDFSTSLTSFQEDCFSCMPNLMCLSLCET
;
A
#
# COMPACT_ATOMS: atom_id res chain seq x y z
N MET A 1 26.49 -23.77 -8.79
CA MET A 1 25.03 -23.97 -8.63
C MET A 1 24.36 -23.41 -9.87
N ILE A 2 23.66 -24.26 -10.61
CA ILE A 2 22.90 -23.84 -11.80
C ILE A 2 21.43 -23.88 -11.36
N ALA A 3 20.79 -22.72 -11.30
CA ALA A 3 19.36 -22.62 -11.01
C ALA A 3 18.61 -22.67 -12.35
N GLU A 4 17.91 -23.77 -12.60
CA GLU A 4 16.97 -23.88 -13.73
C GLU A 4 15.67 -23.15 -13.38
N VAL A 5 15.36 -22.11 -14.16
CA VAL A 5 14.03 -21.50 -14.14
C VAL A 5 13.10 -22.35 -15.00
N LYS A 6 12.34 -23.25 -14.37
CA LYS A 6 11.18 -23.88 -15.02
C LYS A 6 10.03 -22.88 -15.02
N LYS A 7 9.81 -22.22 -16.16
CA LYS A 7 8.63 -21.38 -16.42
C LYS A 7 7.41 -22.31 -16.59
N SER A 8 6.65 -22.52 -15.52
CA SER A 8 5.33 -23.17 -15.57
C SER A 8 4.29 -22.18 -16.10
N CYS A 9 3.47 -22.64 -17.05
CA CYS A 9 2.52 -21.84 -17.82
C CYS A 9 1.41 -21.21 -16.94
N ASN A 10 1.13 -19.92 -17.17
CA ASN A 10 -0.04 -19.14 -16.72
C ASN A 10 -0.15 -18.63 -15.27
N GLU A 11 0.89 -18.69 -14.45
CA GLU A 11 0.89 -17.94 -13.18
C GLU A 11 1.52 -16.56 -13.37
N LEU A 12 0.75 -15.50 -13.06
CA LEU A 12 1.27 -14.13 -12.96
C LEU A 12 2.55 -14.15 -12.12
N CYS A 13 3.65 -13.63 -12.66
CA CYS A 13 4.91 -13.55 -11.90
C CYS A 13 4.75 -12.49 -10.81
N SER A 14 4.25 -12.87 -9.63
CA SER A 14 3.97 -11.94 -8.54
C SER A 14 4.99 -12.02 -7.43
N LEU A 15 5.39 -10.86 -6.91
CA LEU A 15 6.24 -10.72 -5.73
C LEU A 15 5.39 -10.25 -4.54
N ALA A 16 5.61 -10.81 -3.36
CA ALA A 16 5.03 -10.32 -2.12
C ALA A 16 6.14 -9.83 -1.19
N ILE A 17 6.00 -8.59 -0.70
CA ILE A 17 6.94 -7.96 0.23
C ILE A 17 6.22 -7.80 1.57
N SER A 18 6.67 -8.53 2.58
CA SER A 18 6.27 -8.30 3.98
C SER A 18 7.17 -7.24 4.59
N LEU A 19 6.56 -6.27 5.26
CA LEU A 19 7.23 -5.21 6.02
C LEU A 19 7.30 -5.54 7.52
N ASP A 20 6.84 -6.74 7.91
CA ASP A 20 6.76 -7.15 9.30
C ASP A 20 8.15 -7.15 9.93
N HIS A 21 8.28 -6.47 11.06
CA HIS A 21 9.52 -6.37 11.84
C HIS A 21 10.72 -5.72 11.11
N LEU A 22 10.53 -5.10 9.94
CA LEU A 22 11.60 -4.36 9.26
C LEU A 22 12.03 -3.14 10.07
N LYS A 23 13.33 -2.96 10.20
CA LYS A 23 13.96 -1.78 10.79
C LYS A 23 14.28 -0.77 9.69
N ASP A 24 14.38 0.50 10.08
CA ASP A 24 14.72 1.61 9.18
C ASP A 24 15.98 1.35 8.31
N ALA A 25 16.97 0.60 8.84
CA ALA A 25 18.20 0.26 8.13
C ALA A 25 18.01 -0.75 6.98
N GLU A 26 16.89 -1.47 6.96
CA GLU A 26 16.59 -2.51 5.95
C GLU A 26 15.79 -1.93 4.77
N PHE A 27 15.22 -0.73 4.91
CA PHE A 27 14.46 -0.08 3.85
C PHE A 27 15.30 0.39 2.65
N PRO A 28 16.51 0.96 2.81
CA PRO A 28 17.31 1.38 1.65
C PRO A 28 17.60 0.26 0.63
N PRO A 29 18.14 -0.93 1.02
CA PRO A 29 18.36 -1.99 0.04
C PRO A 29 17.07 -2.55 -0.55
N LEU A 30 15.96 -2.53 0.20
CA LEU A 30 14.64 -2.93 -0.31
C LEU A 30 14.10 -1.91 -1.33
N LEU A 31 14.36 -0.62 -1.11
CA LEU A 31 14.01 0.44 -2.04
C LEU A 31 14.80 0.32 -3.34
N ASP A 32 16.09 0.03 -3.27
CA ASP A 32 16.94 -0.20 -4.44
C ASP A 32 16.39 -1.38 -5.26
N LEU A 33 16.04 -2.49 -4.60
CA LEU A 33 15.39 -3.64 -5.26
C LEU A 33 14.07 -3.20 -5.94
N CYS A 34 13.25 -2.40 -5.26
CA CYS A 34 11.97 -1.95 -5.82
C CYS A 34 12.14 -1.09 -7.07
N MET A 35 13.20 -0.28 -7.16
CA MET A 35 13.49 0.53 -8.34
C MET A 35 13.88 -0.31 -9.56
N GLU A 36 14.44 -1.50 -9.35
CA GLU A 36 14.82 -2.42 -10.43
C GLU A 36 13.64 -3.28 -10.92
N LEU A 37 12.52 -3.32 -10.18
CA LEU A 37 11.40 -4.19 -10.50
C LEU A 37 10.80 -3.89 -11.87
N ASP A 38 10.81 -2.64 -12.33
CA ASP A 38 10.29 -2.26 -13.64
C ASP A 38 10.98 -3.02 -14.80
N ALA A 39 12.28 -3.28 -14.69
CA ALA A 39 13.06 -4.03 -15.67
C ALA A 39 12.99 -5.55 -15.51
N SER A 40 12.36 -6.04 -14.43
CA SER A 40 12.24 -7.47 -14.13
C SER A 40 11.02 -8.12 -14.78
N GLU A 41 11.02 -9.45 -14.85
CA GLU A 41 9.87 -10.28 -15.26
C GLU A 41 8.70 -10.25 -14.26
N VAL A 42 8.83 -9.59 -13.10
CA VAL A 42 7.74 -9.46 -12.12
C VAL A 42 6.62 -8.62 -12.74
N GLU A 43 5.41 -9.16 -12.71
CA GLU A 43 4.20 -8.55 -13.31
C GLU A 43 3.35 -7.84 -12.26
N ALA A 44 3.40 -8.29 -11.00
CA ALA A 44 2.62 -7.73 -9.90
C ALA A 44 3.36 -7.79 -8.57
N VAL A 45 3.14 -6.81 -7.71
CA VAL A 45 3.77 -6.72 -6.39
C VAL A 45 2.71 -6.40 -5.35
N ASP A 46 2.70 -7.21 -4.29
CA ASP A 46 1.87 -7.00 -3.11
C ASP A 46 2.76 -6.54 -1.94
N ILE A 47 2.34 -5.52 -1.21
CA ILE A 47 2.98 -5.07 0.04
C ILE A 47 2.07 -5.39 1.20
N ARG A 48 2.61 -5.98 2.27
CA ARG A 48 1.86 -6.34 3.47
C ARG A 48 2.59 -5.92 4.75
N ASN A 49 1.83 -5.43 5.72
CA ASN A 49 2.25 -5.29 7.12
C ASN A 49 1.09 -5.75 8.00
N GLU A 50 1.26 -6.88 8.67
CA GLU A 50 0.30 -7.47 9.60
C GLU A 50 0.79 -7.35 11.05
N SER A 51 2.05 -6.98 11.26
CA SER A 51 2.65 -6.80 12.58
C SER A 51 2.07 -5.60 13.33
N LEU A 52 1.97 -5.72 14.66
CA LEU A 52 1.60 -4.61 15.56
C LEU A 52 2.77 -3.66 15.85
N HIS A 53 3.92 -3.85 15.19
CA HIS A 53 5.05 -2.94 15.35
C HIS A 53 4.84 -1.67 14.55
N VAL A 54 5.44 -0.58 15.05
CA VAL A 54 5.43 0.72 14.39
C VAL A 54 6.12 0.59 13.04
N LEU A 55 5.34 0.72 11.98
CA LEU A 55 5.78 0.85 10.61
C LEU A 55 6.19 2.29 10.35
N ASN A 56 7.36 2.45 9.75
CA ASN A 56 7.76 3.75 9.24
C ASN A 56 6.98 4.08 7.96
N GLY A 57 5.85 4.78 8.12
CA GLY A 57 4.96 5.12 7.01
C GLY A 57 5.63 5.88 5.86
N LYS A 58 6.68 6.67 6.14
CA LYS A 58 7.44 7.37 5.10
C LYS A 58 8.18 6.38 4.20
N TYR A 59 8.87 5.39 4.79
CA TYR A 59 9.57 4.38 4.00
C TYR A 59 8.59 3.46 3.26
N ALA A 60 7.49 3.07 3.91
CA ALA A 60 6.45 2.28 3.24
C ALA A 60 5.92 3.01 1.99
N LEU A 61 5.66 4.32 2.06
CA LEU A 61 5.24 5.13 0.91
C LEU A 61 6.31 5.20 -0.19
N LEU A 62 7.59 5.28 0.17
CA LEU A 62 8.67 5.27 -0.82
C LEU A 62 8.72 3.94 -1.59
N LEU A 63 8.58 2.80 -0.89
CA LEU A 63 8.53 1.47 -1.52
C LEU A 63 7.33 1.35 -2.46
N MET A 64 6.12 1.66 -1.98
CA MET A 64 4.90 1.64 -2.79
C MET A 64 5.04 2.47 -4.08
N ARG A 65 5.66 3.64 -3.98
CA ARG A 65 5.88 4.54 -5.12
C ARG A 65 6.98 4.08 -6.06
N ALA A 66 8.01 3.42 -5.56
CA ALA A 66 9.06 2.85 -6.40
C ALA A 66 8.52 1.69 -7.25
N ILE A 67 7.64 0.87 -6.68
CA ILE A 67 6.96 -0.23 -7.38
C ILE A 67 5.96 0.27 -8.43
N ASN A 68 5.30 1.41 -8.18
CA ASN A 68 4.48 2.14 -9.13
C ASN A 68 3.42 1.25 -9.84
N GLN A 69 3.55 1.07 -11.16
CA GLN A 69 2.54 0.41 -12.00
C GLN A 69 2.40 -1.08 -11.70
N LYS A 70 3.44 -1.71 -11.13
CA LYS A 70 3.42 -3.12 -10.74
C LYS A 70 2.75 -3.33 -9.38
N LEU A 71 2.43 -2.27 -8.64
CA LEU A 71 1.80 -2.36 -7.32
C LEU A 71 0.36 -2.81 -7.49
N ARG A 72 0.00 -3.95 -6.89
CA ARG A 72 -1.32 -4.56 -7.01
C ARG A 72 -2.11 -4.46 -5.70
N VAL A 73 -1.54 -4.95 -4.61
CA VAL A 73 -2.17 -4.93 -3.29
C VAL A 73 -1.28 -4.19 -2.31
N VAL A 74 -1.89 -3.28 -1.54
CA VAL A 74 -1.28 -2.70 -0.35
C VAL A 74 -2.17 -3.10 0.83
N ASP A 75 -1.62 -3.85 1.77
CA ASP A 75 -2.31 -4.22 2.99
C ASP A 75 -1.48 -3.83 4.21
N LEU A 76 -1.78 -2.66 4.76
CA LEU A 76 -1.09 -2.15 5.94
C LEU A 76 -2.06 -2.13 7.12
N GLN A 77 -1.62 -2.73 8.21
CA GLN A 77 -2.29 -2.68 9.50
C GLN A 77 -1.34 -2.07 10.52
N ASP A 78 -1.52 -0.80 10.88
CA ASP A 78 -0.70 -0.14 11.89
C ASP A 78 -1.35 1.13 12.45
N LEU A 79 -1.39 1.22 13.78
CA LEU A 79 -1.89 2.36 14.55
C LEU A 79 -1.03 3.62 14.40
N ALA A 80 0.24 3.50 14.01
CA ALA A 80 1.12 4.65 13.78
C ALA A 80 0.78 5.42 12.48
N LEU A 81 -0.01 4.83 11.58
CA LEU A 81 -0.46 5.51 10.37
C LEU A 81 -1.46 6.62 10.74
N GLY A 82 -0.99 7.86 10.68
CA GLY A 82 -1.76 9.05 11.09
C GLY A 82 -1.90 10.10 10.00
N LYS A 83 -2.17 11.33 10.43
CA LYS A 83 -2.39 12.49 9.56
C LYS A 83 -1.26 12.75 8.57
N ASP A 84 0.00 12.60 9.00
CA ASP A 84 1.15 12.91 8.15
C ASP A 84 1.32 11.86 7.06
N PHE A 85 1.12 10.57 7.38
CA PHE A 85 1.05 9.50 6.39
C PHE A 85 -0.07 9.76 5.37
N LEU A 86 -1.29 10.07 5.81
CA LEU A 86 -2.39 10.39 4.90
C LEU A 86 -2.09 11.59 4.00
N ARG A 87 -1.50 12.64 4.56
CA ARG A 87 -1.12 13.84 3.81
C ARG A 87 -0.13 13.50 2.71
N ASP A 88 0.91 12.74 3.06
CA ASP A 88 1.94 12.34 2.11
C ASP A 88 1.38 11.40 1.06
N LEU A 89 0.58 10.41 1.46
CA LEU A 89 -0.15 9.52 0.55
C LEU A 89 -0.97 10.33 -0.46
N SER A 90 -1.74 11.32 0.02
CA SER A 90 -2.61 12.17 -0.78
C SER A 90 -1.88 13.07 -1.78
N GLN A 91 -0.62 13.44 -1.53
CA GLN A 91 0.12 14.31 -2.46
C GLN A 91 0.33 13.69 -3.84
N ARG A 92 0.45 12.36 -3.92
CA ARG A 92 0.71 11.66 -5.20
C ARG A 92 -0.27 10.53 -5.49
N GLY A 93 -1.03 10.06 -4.49
CA GLY A 93 -1.87 8.88 -4.63
C GLY A 93 -1.09 7.57 -4.76
N LEU A 94 -1.80 6.53 -5.21
CA LEU A 94 -1.30 5.17 -5.48
C LEU A 94 -2.07 4.54 -6.64
N THR A 95 -1.38 3.68 -7.39
CA THR A 95 -1.92 3.01 -8.58
C THR A 95 -2.37 1.57 -8.34
N CYS A 96 -2.43 1.14 -7.08
CA CYS A 96 -2.81 -0.23 -6.71
C CYS A 96 -4.29 -0.53 -7.01
N GLN A 97 -4.65 -1.81 -6.94
CA GLN A 97 -6.04 -2.27 -7.09
C GLN A 97 -6.74 -2.41 -5.74
N VAL A 98 -6.00 -2.82 -4.72
CA VAL A 98 -6.52 -2.96 -3.35
C VAL A 98 -5.67 -2.13 -2.42
N LEU A 99 -6.33 -1.26 -1.64
CA LEU A 99 -5.71 -0.46 -0.59
C LEU A 99 -6.41 -0.76 0.73
N ASN A 100 -5.78 -1.56 1.57
CA ASN A 100 -6.19 -1.79 2.94
C ASN A 100 -5.26 -0.97 3.86
N LEU A 101 -5.84 -0.03 4.59
CA LEU A 101 -5.18 0.78 5.62
C LEU A 101 -5.94 0.55 6.93
N ARG A 102 -5.84 -0.68 7.43
CA ARG A 102 -6.57 -1.16 8.60
C ARG A 102 -5.93 -0.66 9.89
N SER A 103 -6.71 -0.61 10.96
CA SER A 103 -6.25 -0.21 12.30
C SER A 103 -5.46 1.11 12.29
N SER A 104 -5.81 2.05 11.40
CA SER A 104 -5.06 3.30 11.24
C SER A 104 -5.62 4.40 12.15
N HIS A 105 -4.76 5.31 12.61
CA HIS A 105 -5.13 6.43 13.48
C HIS A 105 -5.52 7.68 12.66
N PHE A 106 -6.31 7.48 11.62
CA PHE A 106 -6.85 8.56 10.79
C PHE A 106 -8.03 9.20 11.50
N ARG A 107 -8.02 10.52 11.74
CA ARG A 107 -9.16 11.22 12.35
C ARG A 107 -10.16 11.77 11.34
N LYS A 108 -9.63 12.41 10.29
CA LYS A 108 -10.40 12.95 9.17
C LYS A 108 -9.76 12.44 7.89
N LEU A 109 -10.49 11.63 7.14
CA LEU A 109 -9.99 11.04 5.89
C LEU A 109 -10.12 12.05 4.75
N ASN A 110 -9.12 12.07 3.89
CA ASN A 110 -9.07 12.89 2.69
C ASN A 110 -8.30 12.13 1.61
N MET A 111 -8.97 11.50 0.65
CA MET A 111 -8.33 10.75 -0.44
C MET A 111 -8.16 11.61 -1.69
N MET A 112 -7.62 12.82 -1.50
CA MET A 112 -7.20 13.68 -2.61
C MET A 112 -5.90 13.15 -3.17
N GLY A 113 -5.72 13.03 -4.49
CA GLY A 113 -4.49 12.48 -5.10
C GLY A 113 -4.80 11.51 -6.25
N GLU A 114 -3.76 10.92 -6.86
CA GLU A 114 -3.96 10.01 -8.00
C GLU A 114 -4.35 8.59 -7.53
N PHE A 115 -5.64 8.37 -7.27
CA PHE A 115 -6.20 7.08 -6.84
C PHE A 115 -7.13 6.45 -7.89
N MET A 116 -6.98 6.85 -9.16
CA MET A 116 -7.90 6.52 -10.24
C MET A 116 -8.04 5.01 -10.52
N ARG A 117 -7.14 4.16 -9.99
CA ARG A 117 -7.11 2.71 -10.25
C ARG A 117 -7.57 1.84 -9.09
N ILE A 118 -8.01 2.43 -7.98
CA ILE A 118 -8.36 1.70 -6.75
C ILE A 118 -9.86 1.40 -6.72
N PRO A 119 -10.30 0.15 -7.02
CA PRO A 119 -11.67 -0.29 -6.80
C PRO A 119 -12.00 -0.64 -5.35
N THR A 120 -11.01 -0.94 -4.51
CA THR A 120 -11.25 -1.39 -3.14
C THR A 120 -10.42 -0.58 -2.14
N LEU A 121 -11.11 0.07 -1.21
CA LEU A 121 -10.53 0.73 -0.04
C LEU A 121 -11.07 0.08 1.23
N ASN A 122 -10.18 -0.44 2.07
CA ASN A 122 -10.54 -0.98 3.38
C ASN A 122 -9.86 -0.15 4.49
N LEU A 123 -10.68 0.33 5.43
CA LEU A 123 -10.29 1.13 6.59
C LEU A 123 -10.78 0.48 7.90
N ASP A 124 -11.05 -0.82 7.88
CA ASP A 124 -11.52 -1.58 9.04
C ASP A 124 -10.62 -1.36 10.27
N PHE A 125 -11.24 -1.38 11.44
CA PHE A 125 -10.64 -1.17 12.76
C PHE A 125 -9.99 0.20 12.96
N SER A 126 -10.27 1.18 12.09
CA SER A 126 -9.81 2.57 12.23
C SER A 126 -10.70 3.37 13.19
N THR A 127 -10.72 2.97 14.47
CA THR A 127 -11.60 3.53 15.52
C THR A 127 -11.43 5.04 15.76
N SER A 128 -10.32 5.62 15.29
CA SER A 128 -10.06 7.07 15.39
C SER A 128 -10.77 7.89 14.32
N LEU A 129 -11.34 7.26 13.29
CA LEU A 129 -11.96 7.94 12.16
C LEU A 129 -13.30 8.54 12.56
N THR A 130 -13.41 9.87 12.48
CA THR A 130 -14.59 10.62 12.92
C THR A 130 -15.34 11.29 11.78
N SER A 131 -14.68 11.53 10.64
CA SER A 131 -15.28 12.27 9.52
C SER A 131 -14.51 12.09 8.22
N PHE A 132 -15.19 12.41 7.11
CA PHE A 132 -14.62 12.58 5.79
C PHE A 132 -14.49 14.06 5.47
N GLN A 133 -13.48 14.44 4.69
CA GLN A 133 -13.43 15.77 4.08
C GLN A 133 -14.46 15.89 2.95
N GLU A 134 -14.86 17.13 2.63
CA GLU A 134 -15.63 17.38 1.40
C GLU A 134 -14.88 16.80 0.20
N ASP A 135 -15.63 16.17 -0.71
CA ASP A 135 -15.09 15.51 -1.90
C ASP A 135 -14.03 14.43 -1.61
N CYS A 136 -14.06 13.82 -0.41
CA CYS A 136 -13.05 12.85 0.05
C CYS A 136 -12.72 11.75 -0.97
N PHE A 137 -13.70 11.28 -1.74
CA PHE A 137 -13.53 10.19 -2.72
C PHE A 137 -13.60 10.66 -4.18
N SER A 138 -13.64 11.97 -4.43
CA SER A 138 -13.74 12.54 -5.79
C SER A 138 -12.60 12.12 -6.71
N CYS A 139 -11.41 11.86 -6.16
CA CYS A 139 -10.25 11.36 -6.89
C CYS A 139 -10.18 9.82 -6.97
N MET A 140 -11.23 9.11 -6.55
CA MET A 140 -11.35 7.65 -6.62
C MET A 140 -12.53 7.22 -7.50
N PRO A 141 -12.60 7.63 -8.79
CA PRO A 141 -13.77 7.39 -9.64
C PRO A 141 -14.09 5.91 -9.89
N ASN A 142 -13.12 5.02 -9.68
CA ASN A 142 -13.30 3.57 -9.84
C ASN A 142 -13.58 2.84 -8.53
N LEU A 143 -13.72 3.55 -7.40
CA LEU A 143 -14.00 2.95 -6.09
C LEU A 143 -15.37 2.24 -6.13
N MET A 144 -15.37 0.93 -5.92
CA MET A 144 -16.56 0.09 -5.88
C MET A 144 -16.85 -0.45 -4.47
N CYS A 145 -15.80 -0.69 -3.67
CA CYS A 145 -15.91 -1.25 -2.34
C CYS A 145 -15.20 -0.36 -1.32
N LEU A 146 -15.94 0.07 -0.30
CA LEU A 146 -15.44 0.77 0.87
C LEU A 146 -15.82 0.00 2.14
N SER A 147 -14.84 -0.41 2.94
CA SER A 147 -15.06 -1.09 4.22
C SER A 147 -14.56 -0.25 5.40
N LEU A 148 -15.38 -0.19 6.47
CA LEU A 148 -15.20 0.65 7.67
C LEU A 148 -15.68 -0.08 8.93
N CYS A 149 -15.46 -1.39 9.04
CA CYS A 149 -15.94 -2.20 10.17
C CYS A 149 -15.16 -1.87 11.46
N GLU A 150 -15.82 -1.85 12.63
CA GLU A 150 -15.20 -1.40 13.90
C GLU A 150 -14.88 -2.52 14.93
N THR A 151 -15.40 -3.74 14.77
CA THR A 151 -15.75 -4.71 15.84
C THR A 151 -15.15 -4.53 17.23
#